data_AF-A0A1B7JW71-F1
#
_entry.id   AF-A0A1B7JW71-F1
#
_cell.length_a   1.000
_cell.length_b   1.000
_cell.length_c   1.000
_cell.angle_alpha   90.00
_cell.angle_beta   90.00
_cell.angle_gamma   90.00
#
_symmetry.space_group_name_H-M   'P 1'
#
loop_
_entity.id
_entity.type
_entity.pdbx_description
1 polymer ?
#
loop_
_entity_poly.entity_id
_entity_poly.type
_entity_poly.pdbx_seq_one_letter_code
_entity_poly.pdbx_strand_id
1 'polypeptide(L)'
;MTNDDVDFIEESVLSAFDINDPVYVIGLQYYTTRKKIADITRELQSIAPWLTDGEARKRVRWCLEIFRAKVFLSSRKLMEK
;
A
#
# COMPACT_ATOMS: atom_id res chain seq x y z
N MET A 1 -1.93 -15.24 14.92
CA MET A 1 -0.67 -14.65 14.43
C MET A 1 0.30 -14.75 15.56
N THR A 2 1.37 -15.52 15.36
CA THR A 2 2.54 -15.47 16.24
C THR A 2 3.23 -14.12 16.02
N ASN A 3 4.02 -13.63 16.99
CA ASN A 3 4.76 -12.38 16.81
C ASN A 3 5.69 -12.45 15.58
N ASP A 4 6.25 -13.63 15.29
CA ASP A 4 7.11 -13.88 14.13
C ASP A 4 6.43 -13.57 12.78
N ASP A 5 5.13 -13.90 12.62
CA ASP A 5 4.39 -13.58 11.39
C ASP A 5 4.24 -12.07 11.20
N VAL A 6 4.05 -11.34 12.30
CA VAL A 6 3.91 -9.88 12.29
C VAL A 6 5.23 -9.24 11.90
N ASP A 7 6.31 -9.62 12.58
CA ASP A 7 7.64 -9.08 12.37
C ASP A 7 8.11 -9.36 10.93
N PHE A 8 7.83 -10.56 10.41
CA PHE A 8 8.17 -10.91 9.03
C PHE A 8 7.42 -10.05 7.99
N ILE A 9 6.13 -9.81 8.19
CA ILE A 9 5.33 -8.97 7.29
C ILE A 9 5.78 -7.51 7.39
N GLU A 10 6.08 -7.03 8.60
CA GLU A 10 6.61 -5.68 8.80
C GLU A 10 7.95 -5.51 8.06
N GLU A 11 8.91 -6.43 8.25
CA GLU A 11 10.20 -6.39 7.54
C GLU A 11 10.02 -6.48 6.03
N SER A 12 9.10 -7.33 5.56
CA SER A 12 8.77 -7.44 4.13
C SER A 12 8.28 -6.12 3.55
N VAL A 13 7.43 -5.40 4.27
CA VAL A 13 6.88 -4.10 3.85
C VAL A 13 7.95 -3.01 3.91
N LEU A 14 8.71 -2.92 5.02
CA LEU A 14 9.78 -1.93 5.20
C LEU A 14 10.92 -2.12 4.19
N SER A 15 11.21 -3.35 3.79
CA SER A 15 12.21 -3.65 2.75
C SER A 15 11.71 -3.33 1.33
N ALA A 16 10.39 -3.22 1.13
CA ALA A 16 9.79 -3.02 -0.19
C ALA A 16 9.61 -1.54 -0.58
N PHE A 17 9.57 -0.62 0.39
CA PHE A 17 9.15 0.76 0.18
C PHE A 17 9.92 1.79 1.00
N ASP A 18 10.06 3.00 0.44
CA ASP A 18 10.36 4.20 1.21
C ASP A 18 9.08 4.73 1.89
N ILE A 19 9.22 5.34 3.07
CA ILE A 19 8.08 5.88 3.82
C ILE A 19 7.34 7.01 3.10
N ASN A 20 8.00 7.70 2.16
CA ASN A 20 7.41 8.76 1.34
C ASN A 20 6.86 8.23 0.00
N ASP A 21 6.96 6.93 -0.28
CA ASP A 21 6.40 6.34 -1.49
C ASP A 21 4.85 6.41 -1.42
N PRO A 22 4.18 7.03 -2.40
CA PRO A 22 2.71 7.12 -2.41
C PRO A 22 2.03 5.73 -2.39
N VAL A 23 2.69 4.70 -2.93
CA VAL A 23 2.20 3.32 -2.88
C VAL A 23 2.21 2.79 -1.44
N TYR A 24 3.26 3.11 -0.67
CA TYR A 24 3.33 2.76 0.75
C TYR A 24 2.25 3.48 1.55
N VAL A 25 2.09 4.79 1.35
CA VAL A 25 1.08 5.59 2.07
C VAL A 25 -0.33 5.05 1.82
N ILE A 26 -0.68 4.77 0.55
CA ILE A 26 -1.99 4.21 0.19
C ILE A 26 -2.16 2.80 0.76
N GLY A 27 -1.12 1.96 0.69
CA GLY A 27 -1.15 0.61 1.26
C GLY A 27 -1.33 0.63 2.77
N LEU A 28 -0.59 1.49 3.48
CA LEU A 28 -0.69 1.69 4.93
C LEU A 28 -2.12 2.11 5.30
N GLN A 29 -2.67 3.14 4.65
CA GLN A 29 -4.04 3.55 4.89
C GLN A 29 -5.04 2.41 4.67
N TYR A 30 -4.89 1.62 3.61
CA TYR A 30 -5.81 0.53 3.29
C TYR A 30 -5.73 -0.67 4.25
N TYR A 31 -4.52 -1.08 4.64
CA TYR A 31 -4.31 -2.31 5.42
C TYR A 31 -4.32 -2.11 6.94
N THR A 32 -3.97 -0.92 7.43
CA THR A 32 -3.86 -0.66 8.87
C THR A 32 -5.04 0.13 9.44
N THR A 33 -5.89 0.69 8.56
CA THR A 33 -7.08 1.46 8.97
C THR A 33 -8.35 0.80 8.45
N ARG A 34 -9.52 1.36 8.82
CA ARG A 34 -10.83 0.93 8.28
C ARG A 34 -11.28 1.73 7.06
N LYS A 35 -10.39 2.53 6.45
CA LYS A 35 -10.73 3.37 5.29
C LYS A 35 -11.06 2.48 4.08
N LYS A 36 -12.15 2.80 3.40
CA LYS A 36 -12.50 2.15 2.13
C LYS A 36 -11.72 2.81 0.99
N ILE A 37 -11.61 2.12 -0.14
CA ILE A 37 -11.03 2.68 -1.38
C ILE A 37 -11.69 4.02 -1.73
N ALA A 38 -13.00 4.17 -1.51
CA ALA A 38 -13.71 5.42 -1.76
C ALA A 38 -13.23 6.58 -0.87
N ASP A 39 -12.90 6.31 0.39
CA ASP A 39 -12.40 7.34 1.32
C ASP A 39 -10.98 7.78 0.91
N ILE A 40 -10.11 6.82 0.62
CA ILE A 40 -8.75 7.08 0.11
C ILE A 40 -8.80 7.81 -1.25
N THR A 41 -9.78 7.48 -2.10
CA THR A 41 -9.97 8.17 -3.39
C THR A 41 -10.31 9.65 -3.20
N ARG A 42 -11.19 9.98 -2.23
CA ARG A 42 -11.54 11.36 -1.91
C ARG A 42 -10.34 12.14 -1.36
N GLU A 43 -9.56 11.52 -0.48
CA GLU A 43 -8.31 12.09 0.02
C GLU A 43 -7.31 12.35 -1.12
N LEU A 44 -7.14 11.39 -2.02
CA LEU A 44 -6.29 11.55 -3.21
C LEU A 44 -6.78 12.66 -4.14
N GLN A 45 -8.09 12.80 -4.36
CA GLN A 45 -8.62 13.91 -5.15
C GLN A 45 -8.44 15.27 -4.47
N SER A 46 -8.46 15.33 -3.13
CA SER A 46 -8.26 16.59 -2.42
C SER A 46 -6.87 17.20 -2.68
N ILE A 47 -5.87 16.35 -2.90
CA ILE A 47 -4.49 16.75 -3.25
C ILE A 47 -4.27 16.84 -4.77
N ALA A 48 -5.07 16.12 -5.56
CA ALA A 48 -4.99 16.09 -7.02
C ALA A 48 -6.36 16.41 -7.65
N PRO A 49 -6.83 17.67 -7.54
CA PRO A 49 -8.18 18.07 -7.97
C PRO A 49 -8.39 17.98 -9.49
N TRP A 50 -7.32 17.85 -10.27
CA TRP A 50 -7.39 17.64 -11.72
C TRP A 50 -7.76 16.21 -12.13
N LEU A 51 -7.80 15.25 -11.20
CA LEU A 51 -8.23 13.89 -11.48
C LEU A 51 -9.74 13.75 -11.29
N THR A 52 -10.41 13.11 -12.26
CA THR A 52 -11.80 12.66 -12.07
C THR A 52 -11.88 11.55 -11.01
N ASP A 53 -13.06 11.32 -10.43
CA ASP A 53 -13.23 10.28 -9.38
C ASP A 53 -12.83 8.90 -9.93
N GLY A 54 -13.17 8.62 -11.19
CA GLY A 54 -12.81 7.39 -11.87
C GLY A 54 -11.30 7.22 -12.02
N GLU A 55 -10.57 8.28 -12.38
CA GLU A 55 -9.12 8.25 -12.50
C GLU A 55 -8.44 8.11 -11.14
N ALA A 56 -8.86 8.90 -10.15
CA ALA A 56 -8.36 8.81 -8.79
C ALA A 56 -8.56 7.39 -8.21
N ARG A 57 -9.75 6.81 -8.39
CA ARG A 57 -10.04 5.44 -7.94
C ARG A 57 -9.20 4.39 -8.66
N LYS A 58 -8.94 4.57 -9.96
CA LYS A 58 -8.00 3.71 -10.71
C LYS A 58 -6.58 3.81 -10.14
N ARG A 59 -6.11 5.02 -9.82
CA ARG A 59 -4.78 5.23 -9.20
C ARG A 59 -4.66 4.54 -7.84
N VAL A 60 -5.67 4.68 -6.97
CA VAL A 60 -5.68 3.98 -5.67
C VAL A 60 -5.61 2.46 -5.86
N ARG A 61 -6.43 1.89 -6.76
CA ARG A 61 -6.39 0.44 -7.04
C ARG A 61 -5.02 -0.01 -7.56
N TRP A 62 -4.45 0.75 -8.48
CA TRP A 62 -3.14 0.42 -9.03
C TRP A 62 -2.03 0.48 -7.97
N CYS A 63 -2.10 1.45 -7.06
CA CYS A 63 -1.18 1.48 -5.91
C CYS A 63 -1.32 0.22 -5.05
N LEU A 64 -2.53 -0.25 -4.77
CA LEU A 64 -2.73 -1.49 -4.01
C LEU A 64 -2.20 -2.74 -4.72
N GLU A 65 -2.33 -2.79 -6.05
CA GLU A 65 -1.74 -3.88 -6.86
C GLU A 65 -0.21 -3.87 -6.79
N ILE A 66 0.42 -2.71 -6.97
CA ILE A 66 1.86 -2.54 -6.84
C ILE A 66 2.32 -2.86 -5.41
N PHE A 67 1.56 -2.41 -4.41
CA PHE A 67 1.83 -2.69 -3.00
C PHE A 67 1.96 -4.20 -2.78
N ARG A 68 0.91 -4.95 -3.13
CA ARG A 68 0.88 -6.41 -2.98
C ARG A 68 2.02 -7.09 -3.73
N ALA A 69 2.29 -6.67 -4.97
CA ALA A 69 3.34 -7.26 -5.78
C ALA A 69 4.73 -7.04 -5.18
N LYS A 70 5.08 -5.81 -4.76
CA LYS A 70 6.40 -5.52 -4.18
C LYS A 70 6.57 -6.16 -2.81
N VAL A 71 5.55 -6.15 -1.95
CA VAL A 71 5.61 -6.87 -0.66
C VAL A 71 5.83 -8.36 -0.91
N PHE A 72 5.09 -8.99 -1.82
CA PHE A 72 5.27 -10.41 -2.14
C PHE A 72 6.70 -10.72 -2.60
N LEU A 73 7.26 -9.91 -3.51
CA LEU A 73 8.62 -10.08 -3.99
C LEU A 73 9.66 -9.87 -2.87
N SER A 74 9.40 -8.93 -1.96
CA SER A 74 10.24 -8.68 -0.78
C SER A 74 10.21 -9.85 0.20
N SER A 75 9.01 -10.31 0.57
CA SER A 75 8.82 -11.50 1.41
C SER A 75 9.53 -12.71 0.83
N ARG A 76 9.41 -12.94 -0.48
CA ARG A 76 10.11 -14.04 -1.16
C ARG A 76 11.62 -13.97 -1.00
N LYS A 77 12.21 -12.78 -1.15
CA LYS A 77 13.66 -12.58 -0.96
C LYS A 77 14.08 -12.81 0.48
N LEU A 78 13.25 -12.44 1.45
CA LEU A 78 13.52 -12.68 2.87
C LEU A 78 13.42 -14.18 3.23
N MET A 79 12.58 -14.95 2.55
CA MET A 79 12.50 -16.41 2.73
C MET A 79 13.66 -17.17 2.08
N GLU A 80 14.31 -16.59 1.07
CA GLU A 80 15.47 -17.16 0.38
C GLU A 80 16.80 -16.87 1.12
N LYS A 81 16.76 -16.07 2.19
CA LYS A 81 17.87 -15.76 3.09
C LYS A 81 17.97 -16.80 4.22
#